data_AF-A0A6P1RBF4-F1
#
_entry.id   AF-A0A6P1RBF4-F1
#
_cell.length_a   1.000
_cell.length_b   1.000
_cell.length_c   1.000
_cell.angle_alpha   90.00
_cell.angle_beta   90.00
_cell.angle_gamma   90.00
#
_symmetry.space_group_name_H-M   'P 1'
#
loop_
_entity.id
_entity.type
_entity.pdbx_description
1 polymer ?
#
loop_
_entity_poly.entity_id
_entity_poly.type
_entity_poly.pdbx_seq_one_letter_code
_entity_poly.pdbx_strand_id
1 'polypeptide(L)' 'MARFTVRFFKDVIGDRGKSCEICQHVVDVDARDATEAVSLAQQQFNEFRGIRDWSLYADRIDVQPADFPS' A
#
# COMPACT_ATOMS: atom_id res chain seq x y z
N MET A 1 -9.10 9.42 -15.62
CA MET A 1 -8.63 8.58 -14.50
C MET A 1 -7.58 9.39 -13.78
N ALA A 2 -7.63 9.38 -12.45
CA ALA A 2 -6.61 10.01 -11.64
C ALA A 2 -5.61 8.93 -11.24
N ARG A 3 -4.34 9.32 -11.18
CA ARG A 3 -3.28 8.43 -10.72
C ARG A 3 -3.23 8.49 -9.20
N PHE A 4 -3.15 7.34 -8.56
CA PHE A 4 -3.04 7.20 -7.12
C PHE A 4 -1.81 6.35 -6.79
N THR A 5 -1.09 6.77 -5.77
CA THR A 5 -0.01 6.01 -5.17
C THR A 5 -0.54 5.38 -3.89
N VAL A 6 -0.55 4.05 -3.85
CA VAL A 6 -0.99 3.25 -2.71
C VAL A 6 0.24 2.64 -2.04
N ARG A 7 0.43 2.90 -0.75
CA ARG A 7 1.57 2.42 0.04
C ARG A 7 1.10 1.42 1.07
N PHE A 8 1.78 0.28 1.13
CA PHE A 8 1.54 -0.79 2.10
C PHE A 8 2.58 -0.72 3.20
N PHE A 9 2.14 -0.55 4.43
CA PHE A 9 2.98 -0.44 5.61
C PHE A 9 2.84 -1.65 6.50
N LYS A 10 3.95 -2.00 7.16
CA LYS A 10 3.99 -3.05 8.16
C LYS A 10 4.68 -2.54 9.41
N ASP A 11 4.12 -2.88 10.56
CA ASP A 11 4.79 -2.67 11.82
C ASP A 11 5.81 -3.80 12.03
N VAL A 12 7.05 -3.39 12.28
CA VAL A 12 8.13 -4.31 12.65
C VAL A 12 8.72 -3.89 13.98
N ILE A 13 9.11 -4.87 14.78
CA ILE A 13 9.84 -4.63 16.02
C ILE A 13 11.33 -4.60 15.66
N GLY A 14 11.94 -3.43 15.81
CA GLY A 14 13.39 -3.28 15.64
C GLY A 14 14.17 -3.95 16.77
N ASP A 15 15.48 -4.06 16.57
CA ASP A 15 16.45 -4.70 17.49
C ASP A 15 16.32 -4.26 18.97
N ARG A 16 15.90 -3.02 19.22
CA ARG A 16 15.71 -2.46 20.57
C ARG A 16 14.30 -2.61 21.13
N GLY A 17 13.47 -3.48 20.54
CA GLY A 17 12.08 -3.69 20.96
C GLY A 17 11.13 -2.54 20.63
N LYS A 18 11.56 -1.55 19.84
CA LYS A 18 10.72 -0.44 19.40
C LYS A 18 9.96 -0.83 18.13
N SER A 19 8.66 -0.56 18.11
CA SER A 19 7.88 -0.63 16.87
C SER A 19 8.29 0.48 15.92
N CYS A 20 8.49 0.12 14.66
CA CYS A 20 8.71 1.04 13.56
C CYS A 20 7.80 0.63 12.41
N GLU A 21 7.10 1.61 11.85
CA GLU A 21 6.30 1.44 10.64
C GLU A 21 7.26 1.50 9.44
N ILE A 22 7.26 0.45 8.61
CA ILE A 22 8.07 0.41 7.39
C ILE A 22 7.16 0.34 6.16
N CYS A 23 7.48 1.13 5.13
CA CYS A 23 6.82 1.00 3.84
C CYS A 23 7.39 -0.24 3.13
N GLN A 24 6.58 -1.29 2.99
CA GLN A 24 7.02 -2.54 2.38
C GLN A 24 6.83 -2.57 0.87
N HIS A 25 5.83 -1.84 0.37
CA HIS A 25 5.50 -1.83 -1.05
C HIS A 25 4.73 -0.58 -1.43
N VAL A 26 4.90 -0.17 -2.68
CA VAL A 26 4.22 0.97 -3.29
C VAL A 26 3.66 0.52 -4.62
N VAL A 27 2.38 0.81 -4.86
CA VAL A 27 1.68 0.47 -6.09
C VAL A 27 1.07 1.76 -6.63
N ASP A 28 1.44 2.11 -7.86
CA ASP A 28 0.78 3.18 -8.60
C ASP A 28 -0.36 2.58 -9.44
N VAL A 29 -1.54 3.15 -9.32
CA VAL A 29 -2.74 2.71 -10.04
C VAL A 29 -3.46 3.91 -10.64
N ASP A 30 -3.98 3.73 -11.85
CA ASP A 30 -4.95 4.64 -12.44
C ASP A 30 -6.35 4.21 -12.03
N ALA A 31 -7.04 5.07 -11.28
CA ALA A 31 -8.38 4.79 -10.78
C ALA A 31 -9.30 6.00 -10.93
N ARG A 32 -10.60 5.77 -10.78
CA ARG A 32 -11.60 6.85 -10.76
C ARG A 32 -11.57 7.60 -9.43
N ASP A 33 -11.43 6.86 -8.33
CA ASP A 33 -11.50 7.36 -6.96
C ASP A 33 -10.57 6.57 -6.04
N ALA A 34 -10.28 7.09 -4.85
CA ALA A 34 -9.39 6.45 -3.88
C ALA A 34 -9.85 5.04 -3.47
N THR A 35 -11.15 4.78 -3.39
CA THR A 35 -11.71 3.44 -3.07
C THR A 35 -11.39 2.42 -4.15
N GLU A 36 -11.50 2.83 -5.43
CA GLU A 36 -11.15 1.99 -6.57
C GLU A 36 -9.63 1.76 -6.61
N ALA A 37 -8.83 2.81 -6.34
CA ALA A 37 -7.38 2.71 -6.25
C ALA A 37 -6.92 1.69 -5.18
N VAL A 38 -7.53 1.74 -3.99
CA VAL A 38 -7.25 0.78 -2.92
C VAL A 38 -7.58 -0.64 -3.35
N SER A 39 -8.73 -0.86 -4.00
CA SER A 39 -9.13 -2.20 -4.45
C SER A 39 -8.19 -2.76 -5.51
N LEU A 40 -7.80 -1.93 -6.49
CA LEU A 40 -6.83 -2.31 -7.53
C LEU A 40 -5.44 -2.59 -6.95
N ALA A 41 -4.98 -1.76 -6.02
CA ALA A 41 -3.70 -1.95 -5.36
C ALA A 41 -3.67 -3.22 -4.50
N GLN A 42 -4.77 -3.54 -3.80
CA GLN A 42 -4.89 -4.79 -3.04
C GLN A 42 -4.80 -6.02 -3.95
N GLN A 43 -5.49 -6.01 -5.10
CA GLN A 43 -5.41 -7.10 -6.08
C GLN A 43 -3.99 -7.27 -6.61
N GLN A 44 -3.35 -6.18 -7.07
CA GLN A 44 -1.98 -6.25 -7.55
C GLN A 44 -0.99 -6.70 -6.47
N PHE A 45 -1.14 -6.24 -5.23
CA PHE A 45 -0.28 -6.65 -4.13
C PHE A 45 -0.43 -8.15 -3.82
N ASN A 46 -1.68 -8.64 -3.82
CA ASN A 46 -1.99 -10.06 -3.66
C ASN A 46 -1.36 -10.92 -4.77
N GLU A 47 -1.54 -10.53 -6.02
CA GLU A 47 -0.97 -11.22 -7.18
C GLU A 47 0.57 -11.20 -7.15
N PHE A 48 1.16 -10.03 -6.86
CA PHE A 48 2.62 -9.86 -6.79
C PHE A 48 3.25 -10.74 -5.69
N ARG A 49 2.59 -10.86 -4.54
CA ARG A 49 3.06 -11.70 -3.43
C ARG A 49 2.62 -13.16 -3.54
N GLY A 50 1.70 -13.49 -4.45
CA GLY A 50 1.10 -14.82 -4.56
C GLY A 50 0.23 -15.20 -3.36
N ILE A 51 -0.41 -14.20 -2.73
CA ILE A 51 -1.20 -14.34 -1.49
C ILE A 51 -2.66 -14.01 -1.74
N ARG A 52 -3.55 -14.54 -0.91
CA ARG A 52 -4.99 -14.25 -1.01
C ARG A 52 -5.41 -13.00 -0.24
N ASP A 53 -4.68 -12.67 0.82
CA ASP A 53 -5.03 -11.62 1.76
C ASP A 53 -3.80 -10.74 2.04
N TRP A 54 -3.84 -9.50 1.54
CA TRP A 54 -2.76 -8.51 1.69
C TRP A 54 -2.52 -8.15 3.16
N SER A 55 -3.57 -8.22 4.00
CA SER A 55 -3.53 -7.88 5.43
C SER A 55 -2.64 -8.81 6.25
N LEU A 56 -2.23 -9.96 5.70
CA LEU A 56 -1.22 -10.84 6.32
C LEU A 56 0.19 -10.24 6.26
N TYR A 57 0.43 -9.32 5.31
CA TYR A 57 1.75 -8.79 4.99
C TYR A 57 1.84 -7.26 5.13
N ALA A 58 0.72 -6.58 5.36
CA ALA A 58 0.69 -5.17 5.66
C ALA A 58 -0.41 -4.89 6.68
N ASP A 59 -0.08 -4.09 7.69
CA ASP A 59 -0.98 -3.69 8.76
C ASP A 59 -1.80 -2.46 8.35
N ARG A 60 -1.28 -1.65 7.42
CA ARG A 60 -1.89 -0.39 7.00
C ARG A 60 -1.69 -0.10 5.52
N ILE A 61 -2.69 0.56 4.93
CA ILE A 61 -2.63 1.13 3.59
C ILE A 61 -2.77 2.65 3.68
N ASP A 62 -1.93 3.36 2.94
CA ASP A 62 -2.05 4.79 2.70
C ASP A 62 -2.31 5.02 1.21
N VAL A 63 -3.34 5.79 0.86
CA VAL A 63 -3.65 6.14 -0.52
C VAL A 63 -3.52 7.64 -0.70
N GLN A 64 -2.66 8.04 -1.62
CA GLN A 64 -2.46 9.44 -1.97
C GLN A 64 -2.71 9.62 -3.47
N PRO A 65 -3.37 10.70 -3.91
CA PRO A 65 -3.32 11.07 -5.32
C PRO A 65 -1.85 11.26 -5.72
N ALA A 66 -1.45 10.72 -6.86
CA ALA A 66 -0.10 10.83 -7.41
C ALA A 66 0.16 12.19 -8.07
N ASP A 67 -0.79 13.13 -7.95
CA ASP A 67 -0.64 14.51 -8.35
C ASP A 67 0.32 15.20 -7.37
N PHE A 68 1.59 15.29 -7.76
CA PHE A 68 2.56 16.16 -7.11
C PHE A 68 3.44 16.82 -8.20
N PRO A 69 3.71 18.13 -8.07
CA PRO A 69 4.73 18.54 -7.11
C PRO A 69 4.42 19.80 -6.28
N SER A 70 5.01 19.86 -5.08
CA SER A 70 5.55 21.09 -4.49
C SER A 70 6.83 20.73 -3.74
#